data_AF-A0A7W1H7Y5-F1
#
_entry.id   AF-A0A7W1H7Y5-F1
#
_cell.length_a   1.000
_cell.length_b   1.000
_cell.length_c   1.000
_cell.angle_alpha   90.00
_cell.angle_beta   90.00
_cell.angle_gamma   90.00
#
_symmetry.space_group_name_H-M   'P 1'
#
loop_
_entity.id
_entity.type
_entity.pdbx_description
1 polymer ?
#
loop_
_entity_poly.entity_id
_entity_poly.type
_entity_poly.pdbx_seq_one_letter_code
_entity_poly.pdbx_strand_id
1 'polypeptide(L)'
;MGMPVSGETNLHKSWSLASEIDWGTIDAAFSKADADLMMLVRRAALRAARRTVGLSHLLAALASDSVASALLARELHDSWKHFHALRSYLEVVEYSPAIADAELDQHRRAAPQDAVRRGDDAAARLAHLLDDAARDGAVFGLIRARAGDPVLARLADRIASDRQQHSLALARYLADCTPVECDMTA
;
A
#
# COMPACT_ATOMS: atom_id res chain seq x y z
N MET A 1 29.23 -33.37 -16.88
CA MET A 1 28.48 -33.25 -15.62
C MET A 1 28.00 -31.82 -15.50
N GLY A 2 26.75 -31.55 -15.89
CA GLY A 2 26.12 -30.24 -15.71
C GLY A 2 25.39 -30.24 -14.38
N MET A 3 25.74 -29.32 -13.50
CA MET A 3 24.95 -29.02 -12.30
C MET A 3 23.69 -28.26 -12.72
N PRO A 4 22.49 -28.61 -12.24
CA PRO A 4 21.31 -27.78 -12.44
C PRO A 4 21.41 -26.54 -11.56
N VAL A 5 21.41 -25.36 -12.17
CA VAL A 5 21.21 -24.09 -11.48
C VAL A 5 19.72 -23.96 -11.19
N SER A 6 19.25 -24.61 -10.12
CA SER A 6 17.92 -24.39 -9.57
C SER A 6 17.94 -23.16 -8.67
N GLY A 7 18.05 -22.00 -9.30
CA GLY A 7 17.73 -20.71 -8.71
C GLY A 7 16.47 -20.18 -9.35
N GLU A 8 15.31 -20.79 -9.07
CA GLU A 8 14.04 -20.09 -9.25
C GLU A 8 14.04 -18.94 -8.25
N THR A 9 14.59 -17.80 -8.67
CA THR A 9 14.18 -16.52 -8.12
C THR A 9 12.67 -16.48 -8.28
N ASN A 10 11.94 -16.67 -7.17
CA ASN A 10 10.52 -16.37 -7.06
C ASN A 10 10.34 -14.91 -7.48
N LEU A 11 10.16 -14.68 -8.78
CA LEU A 11 9.64 -13.44 -9.32
C LEU A 11 8.28 -13.29 -8.64
N HIS A 12 8.21 -12.41 -7.64
CA HIS A 12 6.97 -12.09 -6.96
C HIS A 12 5.95 -11.71 -8.04
N LYS A 13 5.03 -12.63 -8.30
CA LYS A 13 4.00 -12.44 -9.30
C LYS A 13 3.08 -11.33 -8.78
N SER A 14 3.16 -10.16 -9.40
CA SER A 14 2.24 -9.06 -9.13
C SER A 14 0.81 -9.58 -9.36
N TRP A 15 -0.03 -9.42 -8.35
CA TRP A 15 -1.41 -9.91 -8.41
C TRP A 15 -2.29 -8.94 -9.19
N SER A 16 -3.26 -9.48 -9.93
CA SER A 16 -4.18 -8.71 -10.76
C SER A 16 -5.62 -8.84 -10.28
N LEU A 17 -6.32 -7.71 -10.21
CA LEU A 17 -7.74 -7.66 -9.85
C LEU A 17 -8.62 -8.46 -10.80
N ALA A 18 -8.26 -8.50 -12.08
CA ALA A 18 -9.08 -9.15 -13.11
C ALA A 18 -8.99 -10.68 -13.09
N SER A 19 -7.88 -11.24 -12.61
CA SER A 19 -7.63 -12.68 -12.71
C SER A 19 -7.59 -13.40 -11.36
N GLU A 20 -7.44 -12.68 -10.24
CA GLU A 20 -7.25 -13.30 -8.92
C GLU A 20 -8.43 -13.09 -7.95
N ILE A 21 -9.40 -12.27 -8.32
CA ILE A 21 -10.55 -11.93 -7.48
C ILE A 21 -11.83 -12.37 -8.16
N ASP A 22 -12.52 -13.32 -7.53
CA ASP A 22 -13.84 -13.79 -7.98
C ASP A 22 -14.94 -12.95 -7.34
N TRP A 23 -15.20 -11.79 -7.94
CA TRP A 23 -16.20 -10.83 -7.47
C TRP A 23 -17.63 -11.41 -7.38
N GLY A 24 -17.93 -12.46 -8.16
CA GLY A 24 -19.25 -13.09 -8.16
C GLY A 24 -19.54 -13.97 -6.94
N THR A 25 -18.52 -14.27 -6.13
CA THR A 25 -18.64 -15.13 -4.93
C THR A 25 -18.80 -14.35 -3.64
N ILE A 26 -18.86 -13.01 -3.71
CA ILE A 26 -19.02 -12.15 -2.53
C ILE A 26 -20.40 -12.36 -1.91
N ASP A 27 -20.43 -12.69 -0.62
CA ASP A 27 -21.66 -12.67 0.17
C ASP A 27 -21.86 -11.28 0.74
N ALA A 28 -22.59 -10.45 -0.02
CA ALA A 28 -22.86 -9.06 0.35
C ALA A 28 -23.65 -8.95 1.66
N ALA A 29 -24.61 -9.85 1.91
CA ALA A 29 -25.45 -9.81 3.09
C ALA A 29 -24.64 -10.16 4.34
N PHE A 30 -23.81 -11.20 4.26
CA PHE A 30 -22.90 -11.56 5.34
C PHE A 30 -21.88 -10.45 5.63
N SER A 31 -21.27 -9.90 4.58
CA SER A 31 -20.27 -8.82 4.72
C SER A 31 -20.83 -7.57 5.39
N LYS A 32 -22.06 -7.16 5.04
CA LYS A 32 -22.75 -6.02 5.63
C LYS A 32 -23.07 -6.19 7.11
N ALA A 33 -23.19 -7.43 7.60
CA ALA A 33 -23.52 -7.70 8.99
C ALA A 33 -22.44 -7.19 9.97
N ASP A 34 -21.19 -7.09 9.52
CA ASP A 34 -20.09 -6.49 10.27
C ASP A 34 -19.81 -5.04 9.82
N ALA A 35 -20.65 -4.12 10.29
CA ALA A 35 -20.57 -2.70 9.93
C ALA A 35 -19.23 -2.05 10.31
N ASP A 36 -18.61 -2.48 11.42
CA ASP A 36 -17.32 -1.97 11.87
C ASP A 36 -16.19 -2.41 10.96
N LEU A 37 -16.22 -3.68 10.51
CA LEU A 37 -15.26 -4.17 9.52
C LEU A 37 -15.41 -3.41 8.19
N MET A 38 -16.63 -3.20 7.71
CA MET A 38 -16.86 -2.43 6.48
C MET A 38 -16.41 -0.97 6.61
N MET A 39 -16.62 -0.34 7.77
CA MET A 39 -16.09 0.99 8.06
C MET A 39 -14.55 1.01 8.04
N LEU A 40 -13.90 -0.02 8.58
CA LEU A 40 -12.45 -0.17 8.53
C LEU A 40 -11.96 -0.33 7.09
N VAL A 41 -12.62 -1.16 6.28
CA VAL A 41 -12.33 -1.34 4.84
C VAL A 41 -12.47 -0.02 4.08
N ARG A 42 -13.55 0.75 4.33
CA ARG A 42 -13.74 2.09 3.76
C ARG A 42 -12.62 3.05 4.13
N ARG A 43 -12.22 3.09 5.41
CA ARG A 43 -11.11 3.94 5.86
C ARG A 43 -9.80 3.53 5.22
N ALA A 44 -9.55 2.24 5.05
CA ALA A 44 -8.37 1.72 4.37
C ALA A 44 -8.35 2.12 2.88
N ALA A 45 -9.49 2.05 2.19
CA ALA A 45 -9.61 2.54 0.80
C ALA A 45 -9.28 4.03 0.69
N LEU A 46 -9.85 4.87 1.55
CA LEU A 46 -9.57 6.31 1.58
C LEU A 46 -8.12 6.63 1.92
N ARG A 47 -7.49 5.85 2.81
CA ARG A 47 -6.05 5.97 3.09
C ARG A 47 -5.23 5.65 1.84
N ALA A 48 -5.55 4.59 1.12
CA ALA A 48 -4.88 4.23 -0.13
C ALA A 48 -5.02 5.34 -1.18
N ALA A 49 -6.21 5.94 -1.33
CA ALA A 49 -6.44 7.08 -2.22
C ALA A 49 -5.64 8.33 -1.82
N ARG A 50 -5.53 8.64 -0.53
CA ARG A 50 -4.69 9.75 -0.05
C ARG A 50 -3.21 9.52 -0.30
N ARG A 51 -2.77 8.27 -0.13
CA ARG A 51 -1.37 7.89 -0.34
C ARG A 51 -0.92 8.13 -1.78
N THR A 52 -1.76 7.88 -2.79
CA THR A 52 -1.39 8.11 -4.20
C THR A 52 -1.07 9.58 -4.49
N VAL A 53 -1.80 10.52 -3.87
CA VAL A 53 -1.51 11.96 -3.97
C VAL A 53 -0.16 12.30 -3.32
N GLY A 54 0.06 11.86 -2.08
CA GLY A 54 1.31 12.13 -1.36
C GLY A 54 2.55 11.55 -2.06
N LEU A 55 2.44 10.34 -2.59
CA LEU A 55 3.52 9.68 -3.33
C LEU A 55 3.85 10.40 -4.64
N SER A 56 2.86 10.98 -5.32
CA SER A 56 3.10 11.72 -6.57
C SER A 56 3.99 12.95 -6.32
N HIS A 57 3.79 13.66 -5.20
CA HIS A 57 4.65 14.77 -4.81
C HIS A 57 6.06 14.31 -4.40
N LEU A 58 6.17 13.22 -3.64
CA LEU A 58 7.45 12.69 -3.21
C LEU A 58 8.28 12.15 -4.38
N LEU A 59 7.64 11.49 -5.35
CA LEU A 59 8.26 11.03 -6.59
C LEU A 59 8.84 12.20 -7.39
N ALA A 60 8.11 13.31 -7.51
CA ALA A 60 8.62 14.51 -8.18
C ALA A 60 9.85 15.11 -7.45
N ALA A 61 9.82 15.12 -6.12
CA ALA A 61 10.94 15.62 -5.30
C ALA A 61 12.19 14.74 -5.36
N LEU A 62 12.02 13.44 -5.58
CA LEU A 62 13.10 12.45 -5.64
C LEU A 62 13.40 11.94 -7.05
N ALA A 63 12.95 12.65 -8.09
CA ALA A 63 13.06 12.23 -9.48
C ALA A 63 14.52 12.01 -9.94
N SER A 64 15.50 12.66 -9.31
CA SER A 64 16.93 12.44 -9.59
C SER A 64 17.49 11.17 -8.96
N ASP A 65 16.84 10.61 -7.94
CA ASP A 65 17.21 9.34 -7.32
C ASP A 65 16.44 8.21 -8.00
N SER A 66 17.13 7.50 -8.90
CA SER A 66 16.50 6.43 -9.69
C SER A 66 15.97 5.27 -8.84
N VAL A 67 16.63 4.94 -7.73
CA VAL A 67 16.24 3.82 -6.87
C VAL A 67 15.02 4.21 -6.04
N ALA A 68 15.09 5.37 -5.37
CA ALA A 68 13.94 5.91 -4.62
C ALA A 68 12.74 6.11 -5.54
N SER A 69 12.94 6.65 -6.75
CA SER A 69 11.88 6.84 -7.73
C SER A 69 11.23 5.52 -8.14
N ALA A 70 12.00 4.46 -8.37
CA ALA A 70 11.45 3.15 -8.72
C ALA A 70 10.61 2.56 -7.58
N LEU A 71 11.08 2.68 -6.33
CA LEU A 71 10.33 2.24 -5.14
C LEU A 71 9.02 3.01 -4.98
N LEU A 72 9.05 4.33 -5.13
CA LEU A 72 7.89 5.20 -5.01
C LEU A 72 6.89 4.99 -6.15
N ALA A 73 7.36 4.77 -7.38
CA ALA A 73 6.49 4.45 -8.52
C ALA A 73 5.74 3.13 -8.30
N ARG A 74 6.42 2.12 -7.73
CA ARG A 74 5.78 0.86 -7.35
C ARG A 74 4.75 1.05 -6.25
N GLU A 75 5.11 1.75 -5.16
CA GLU A 75 4.18 2.07 -4.07
C GLU A 75 2.95 2.83 -4.57
N LEU A 76 3.13 3.75 -5.52
CA LEU A 76 2.06 4.55 -6.12
C LEU A 76 1.11 3.64 -6.91
N HIS A 77 1.66 2.77 -7.77
CA HIS A 77 0.88 1.80 -8.53
C HIS A 77 0.08 0.87 -7.61
N ASP A 78 0.74 0.27 -6.62
CA ASP A 78 0.09 -0.67 -5.70
C ASP A 78 -0.94 0.05 -4.83
N SER A 79 -0.69 1.29 -4.39
CA SER A 79 -1.68 2.08 -3.64
C SER A 79 -2.92 2.45 -4.47
N TRP A 80 -2.75 2.73 -5.77
CA TRP A 80 -3.87 2.91 -6.69
C TRP A 80 -4.67 1.62 -6.84
N LYS A 81 -4.00 0.48 -7.05
CA LYS A 81 -4.61 -0.86 -7.15
C LYS A 81 -5.39 -1.21 -5.88
N HIS A 82 -4.81 -0.95 -4.69
CA HIS A 82 -5.46 -1.18 -3.40
C HIS A 82 -6.72 -0.34 -3.22
N PHE A 83 -6.69 0.94 -3.58
CA PHE A 83 -7.87 1.79 -3.52
C PHE A 83 -9.01 1.23 -4.37
N HIS A 84 -8.74 0.90 -5.63
CA HIS A 84 -9.77 0.37 -6.53
C HIS A 84 -10.29 -0.98 -6.08
N ALA A 85 -9.42 -1.88 -5.63
CA ALA A 85 -9.82 -3.18 -5.11
C ALA A 85 -10.83 -3.05 -3.95
N LEU A 86 -10.52 -2.18 -2.98
CA LEU A 86 -11.36 -1.99 -1.80
C LEU A 86 -12.63 -1.21 -2.12
N ARG A 87 -12.55 -0.21 -3.01
CA ARG A 87 -13.73 0.53 -3.48
C ARG A 87 -14.69 -0.40 -4.21
N SER A 88 -14.20 -1.21 -5.15
CA SER A 88 -15.03 -2.18 -5.87
C SER A 88 -15.64 -3.22 -4.93
N TYR A 89 -14.91 -3.69 -3.92
CA TYR A 89 -15.48 -4.57 -2.90
C TYR A 89 -16.65 -3.91 -2.17
N LEU A 90 -16.48 -2.66 -1.71
CA LEU A 90 -17.54 -1.90 -1.03
C LEU A 90 -18.74 -1.62 -1.94
N GLU A 91 -18.51 -1.43 -3.24
CA GLU A 91 -19.57 -1.27 -4.24
C GLU A 91 -20.35 -2.57 -4.45
N VAL A 92 -19.68 -3.73 -4.58
CA VAL A 92 -20.34 -5.05 -4.71
C VAL A 92 -21.12 -5.43 -3.45
N VAL A 93 -20.56 -5.14 -2.28
CA VAL A 93 -21.25 -5.32 -1.00
C VAL A 93 -22.37 -4.28 -0.84
N GLU A 94 -22.44 -3.25 -1.67
CA GLU A 94 -23.33 -2.08 -1.57
C GLU A 94 -23.30 -1.42 -0.18
N TYR A 95 -22.09 -1.23 0.34
CA TYR A 95 -21.88 -0.59 1.64
C TYR A 95 -22.20 0.91 1.59
N SER A 96 -22.86 1.40 2.64
CA SER A 96 -23.14 2.83 2.85
C SER A 96 -22.52 3.29 4.19
N PRO A 97 -21.84 4.45 4.23
CA PRO A 97 -21.73 5.45 3.16
C PRO A 97 -20.72 5.08 2.08
N ALA A 98 -21.10 5.26 0.81
CA ALA A 98 -20.20 5.14 -0.32
C ALA A 98 -19.03 6.15 -0.22
N ILE A 99 -17.93 5.87 -0.92
CA ILE A 99 -16.84 6.84 -1.10
C ILE A 99 -17.24 7.78 -2.23
N ALA A 100 -17.55 9.03 -1.89
CA ALA A 100 -17.98 10.03 -2.86
C ALA A 100 -16.79 10.72 -3.53
N ASP A 101 -16.93 11.10 -4.80
CA ASP A 101 -15.87 11.81 -5.53
C ASP A 101 -15.51 13.14 -4.87
N ALA A 102 -16.48 13.84 -4.27
CA ALA A 102 -16.22 15.07 -3.51
C ALA A 102 -15.30 14.87 -2.30
N GLU A 103 -15.36 13.71 -1.64
CA GLU A 103 -14.46 13.33 -0.54
C GLU A 103 -13.04 13.07 -1.07
N LEU A 104 -12.93 12.42 -2.23
CA LEU A 104 -11.65 12.23 -2.91
C LEU A 104 -11.03 13.57 -3.33
N ASP A 105 -11.84 14.51 -3.84
CA ASP A 105 -11.40 15.85 -4.21
C ASP A 105 -10.98 16.70 -3.03
N GLN A 106 -11.69 16.60 -1.90
CA GLN A 106 -11.27 17.23 -0.66
C GLN A 106 -9.90 16.72 -0.22
N HIS A 107 -9.67 15.42 -0.30
CA HIS A 107 -8.39 14.82 0.05
C HIS A 107 -7.24 15.22 -0.88
N ARG A 108 -7.49 15.33 -2.19
CA ARG A 108 -6.50 15.85 -3.15
C ARG A 108 -6.11 17.29 -2.83
N ARG A 109 -7.09 18.14 -2.51
CA ARG A 109 -6.87 19.56 -2.16
C ARG A 109 -6.20 19.76 -0.80
N ALA A 110 -6.46 18.87 0.15
CA ALA A 110 -5.86 18.93 1.49
C ALA A 110 -4.43 18.38 1.55
N ALA A 111 -3.96 17.70 0.49
CA ALA A 111 -2.57 17.28 0.41
C ALA A 111 -1.67 18.53 0.35
N PRO A 112 -0.67 18.66 1.25
CA PRO A 112 0.23 19.80 1.23
C PRO A 112 0.89 19.92 -0.15
N GLN A 113 0.66 21.06 -0.82
CA GLN A 113 1.34 21.41 -2.08
C GLN A 113 2.75 21.95 -1.83
N ASP A 114 3.07 22.29 -0.57
CA ASP A 114 4.38 22.77 -0.18
C ASP A 114 5.41 21.65 -0.35
N ALA A 115 6.07 21.74 -1.50
CA ALA A 115 7.13 20.88 -1.99
C ALA A 115 8.15 20.61 -0.89
N VAL A 116 8.50 19.33 -0.74
CA VAL A 116 9.65 18.82 0.02
C VAL A 116 10.80 19.82 -0.06
N ARG A 117 11.03 20.59 1.02
CA ARG A 117 12.13 21.55 1.08
C ARG A 117 13.39 20.79 1.48
N ARG A 118 14.17 20.36 0.48
CA ARG A 118 15.51 19.73 0.56
C ARG A 118 15.56 18.27 1.04
N GLY A 119 16.67 17.61 0.71
CA GLY A 119 16.94 16.17 0.92
C GLY A 119 16.83 15.66 2.37
N ASP A 120 17.00 16.52 3.38
CA ASP A 120 16.82 16.14 4.79
C ASP A 120 15.34 15.82 5.13
N ASP A 121 14.37 16.42 4.42
CA ASP A 121 12.94 16.06 4.53
C ASP A 121 12.61 14.75 3.79
N ALA A 122 13.42 14.36 2.80
CA ALA A 122 13.15 13.16 2.01
C ALA A 122 13.39 11.87 2.80
N ALA A 123 14.51 11.76 3.53
CA ALA A 123 14.78 10.59 4.37
C ALA A 123 13.71 10.42 5.46
N ALA A 124 13.31 11.52 6.11
CA ALA A 124 12.23 11.52 7.10
C ALA A 124 10.89 11.08 6.48
N ARG A 125 10.54 11.56 5.29
CA ARG A 125 9.32 11.14 4.58
C ARG A 125 9.34 9.68 4.14
N LEU A 126 10.49 9.17 3.71
CA LEU A 126 10.66 7.76 3.38
C LEU A 126 10.56 6.89 4.64
N ALA A 127 11.10 7.32 5.78
CA ALA A 127 10.94 6.66 7.06
C ALA A 127 9.48 6.66 7.53
N HIS A 128 8.76 7.77 7.35
CA HIS A 128 7.33 7.82 7.60
C HIS A 128 6.55 6.89 6.67
N LEU A 129 6.91 6.81 5.39
CA LEU A 129 6.27 5.90 4.44
C LEU A 129 6.50 4.43 4.82
N LEU A 130 7.71 4.09 5.30
CA LEU A 130 8.06 2.77 5.81
C LEU A 130 7.16 2.37 6.99
N ASP A 131 7.04 3.24 8.00
CA ASP A 131 6.19 3.00 9.17
C ASP A 131 4.72 2.91 8.78
N ASP A 132 4.27 3.80 7.88
CA ASP A 132 2.92 3.76 7.33
C ASP A 132 2.61 2.46 6.59
N ALA A 133 3.56 1.95 5.81
CA ALA A 133 3.41 0.67 5.12
C ALA A 133 3.35 -0.49 6.13
N ALA A 134 4.20 -0.50 7.15
CA ALA A 134 4.18 -1.53 8.19
C ALA A 134 2.83 -1.56 8.95
N ARG A 135 2.34 -0.39 9.36
CA ARG A 135 1.05 -0.25 10.05
C ARG A 135 -0.12 -0.71 9.18
N ASP A 136 -0.11 -0.34 7.90
CA ASP A 136 -1.16 -0.82 6.98
C ASP A 136 -1.10 -2.34 6.81
N GLY A 137 0.09 -2.92 6.69
CA GLY A 137 0.25 -4.38 6.68
C GLY A 137 -0.41 -5.05 7.88
N ALA A 138 -0.22 -4.50 9.09
CA ALA A 138 -0.88 -4.99 10.30
C ALA A 138 -2.41 -4.81 10.27
N VAL A 139 -2.91 -3.65 9.80
CA VAL A 139 -4.35 -3.40 9.65
C VAL A 139 -4.99 -4.41 8.69
N PHE A 140 -4.35 -4.70 7.55
CA PHE A 140 -4.87 -5.69 6.62
C PHE A 140 -4.76 -7.12 7.17
N GLY A 141 -3.78 -7.42 8.03
CA GLY A 141 -3.77 -8.65 8.81
C GLY A 141 -5.02 -8.79 9.71
N LEU A 142 -5.45 -7.70 10.36
CA LEU A 142 -6.67 -7.68 11.17
C LEU A 142 -7.94 -7.83 10.32
N ILE A 143 -8.02 -7.11 9.19
CA ILE A 143 -9.14 -7.24 8.24
C ILE A 143 -9.26 -8.69 7.77
N ARG A 144 -8.15 -9.31 7.36
CA ARG A 144 -8.10 -10.72 6.94
C ARG A 144 -8.59 -11.67 8.04
N ALA A 145 -8.16 -11.46 9.28
CA ALA A 145 -8.53 -12.33 10.40
C ALA A 145 -10.03 -12.23 10.77
N ARG A 146 -10.65 -11.07 10.51
CA ARG A 146 -12.05 -10.79 10.83
C ARG A 146 -13.00 -11.02 9.64
N ALA A 147 -12.47 -11.05 8.42
CA ALA A 147 -13.24 -11.30 7.21
C ALA A 147 -13.80 -12.73 7.20
N GLY A 148 -15.12 -12.87 7.34
CA GLY A 148 -15.79 -14.14 7.05
C GLY A 148 -16.08 -14.35 5.56
N ASP A 149 -16.03 -13.30 4.75
CA ASP A 149 -16.07 -13.38 3.29
C ASP A 149 -14.65 -13.75 2.75
N PRO A 150 -14.52 -14.83 1.95
CA PRO A 150 -13.24 -15.31 1.47
C PRO A 150 -12.58 -14.38 0.45
N VAL A 151 -13.36 -13.56 -0.28
CA VAL A 151 -12.85 -12.57 -1.23
C VAL A 151 -12.20 -11.42 -0.47
N LEU A 152 -12.84 -10.91 0.58
CA LEU A 152 -12.23 -9.87 1.43
C LEU A 152 -10.98 -10.37 2.14
N ALA A 153 -11.02 -11.59 2.67
CA ALA A 153 -9.86 -12.19 3.32
C ALA A 153 -8.67 -12.27 2.36
N ARG A 154 -8.91 -12.68 1.10
CA ARG A 154 -7.88 -12.75 0.05
C ARG A 154 -7.37 -11.39 -0.35
N LEU A 155 -8.25 -10.40 -0.55
CA LEU A 155 -7.85 -9.02 -0.84
C LEU A 155 -6.96 -8.47 0.27
N ALA A 156 -7.37 -8.63 1.53
CA ALA A 156 -6.60 -8.17 2.67
C ALA A 156 -5.24 -8.87 2.78
N ASP A 157 -5.16 -10.17 2.53
CA ASP A 157 -3.90 -10.93 2.50
C ASP A 157 -2.92 -10.39 1.45
N ARG A 158 -3.40 -10.15 0.22
CA ARG A 158 -2.59 -9.60 -0.87
C ARG A 158 -2.09 -8.19 -0.55
N ILE A 159 -2.97 -7.33 -0.06
CA ILE A 159 -2.60 -5.96 0.29
C ILE A 159 -1.61 -5.96 1.47
N ALA A 160 -1.81 -6.81 2.48
CA ALA A 160 -0.86 -6.95 3.59
C ALA A 160 0.53 -7.36 3.10
N SER A 161 0.60 -8.33 2.19
CA SER A 161 1.85 -8.77 1.56
C SER A 161 2.55 -7.62 0.82
N ASP A 162 1.82 -6.89 -0.05
CA ASP A 162 2.38 -5.75 -0.77
C ASP A 162 2.94 -4.70 0.22
N ARG A 163 2.20 -4.39 1.29
CA ARG A 163 2.62 -3.41 2.32
C ARG A 163 3.85 -3.85 3.11
N GLN A 164 3.98 -5.13 3.43
CA GLN A 164 5.19 -5.67 4.06
C GLN A 164 6.41 -5.56 3.14
N GLN A 165 6.24 -5.88 1.85
CA GLN A 165 7.30 -5.76 0.86
C GLN A 165 7.75 -4.32 0.67
N HIS A 166 6.81 -3.38 0.62
CA HIS A 166 7.09 -1.96 0.56
C HIS A 166 7.87 -1.47 1.76
N SER A 167 7.43 -1.82 2.97
CA SER A 167 8.13 -1.47 4.21
C SER A 167 9.57 -2.01 4.22
N LEU A 168 9.75 -3.28 3.85
CA LEU A 168 11.07 -3.90 3.77
C LEU A 168 11.98 -3.23 2.71
N ALA A 169 11.43 -2.90 1.54
CA ALA A 169 12.19 -2.27 0.47
C ALA A 169 12.66 -0.86 0.88
N LEU A 170 11.78 -0.08 1.52
CA LEU A 170 12.13 1.24 2.05
C LEU A 170 13.16 1.14 3.19
N ALA A 171 13.03 0.13 4.07
CA ALA A 171 13.99 -0.10 5.15
C ALA A 171 15.40 -0.37 4.62
N ARG A 172 15.51 -1.22 3.59
CA ARG A 172 16.78 -1.51 2.92
C ARG A 172 17.38 -0.28 2.28
N TYR A 173 16.58 0.45 1.51
CA TYR A 173 17.01 1.70 0.88
C TYR A 173 17.55 2.71 1.91
N LEU A 174 16.83 2.92 3.02
CA LEU A 174 17.26 3.84 4.07
C LEU A 174 18.55 3.38 4.76
N ALA A 175 18.69 2.08 5.01
CA ALA A 175 19.90 1.52 5.62
C ALA A 175 21.14 1.69 4.72
N ASP A 176 20.97 1.51 3.41
CA ASP A 176 22.06 1.66 2.43
C ASP A 176 22.42 3.13 2.17
N CYS A 177 21.46 4.06 2.36
CA CYS A 177 21.65 5.50 2.14
C CYS A 177 22.13 6.29 3.37
N THR A 178 22.08 5.72 4.57
CA THR A 178 22.73 6.31 5.75
C THR A 178 24.19 5.85 5.84
N PRO A 179 25.20 6.76 5.73
CA PRO A 179 26.56 6.39 6.09
C PRO A 179 26.59 6.04 7.59
N VAL A 180 26.82 4.76 7.89
CA VAL A 180 27.14 4.34 9.25
C VAL A 180 28.60 4.75 9.50
N GLU A 181 28.82 6.01 9.87
CA GLU A 181 30.03 6.37 10.60
C GLU A 181 29.91 5.81 12.02
N CYS A 182 30.06 4.49 12.14
CA CYS A 182 30.46 3.89 13.41
C CYS A 182 31.95 4.19 13.58
N ASP A 183 32.26 5.38 14.09
CA ASP A 183 33.57 5.64 14.67
C ASP A 183 33.67 4.81 15.97
N MET A 184 34.03 3.54 15.82
CA MET A 184 34.50 2.71 16.91
C MET A 184 36.01 2.92 17.05
N THR A 185 36.39 4.10 17.51
CA THR A 185 37.69 4.29 18.14
C THR A 185 37.50 4.20 19.65
N ALA A 186 38.19 3.18 20.19
CA ALA A 186 38.26 2.77 21.58
C ALA A 186 39.10 3.71 22.44
#